data_AF-A0A4R6IGE2-F1
#
_entry.id   AF-A0A4R6IGE2-F1
#
_cell.length_a   1.000
_cell.length_b   1.000
_cell.length_c   1.000
_cell.angle_alpha   90.00
_cell.angle_beta   90.00
_cell.angle_gamma   90.00
#
_symmetry.space_group_name_H-M   'P 1'
#
loop_
_entity.id
_entity.type
_entity.pdbx_description
1 polymer ?
#
loop_
_entity_poly.entity_id
_entity_poly.type
_entity_poly.pdbx_seq_one_letter_code
_entity_poly.pdbx_strand_id
1 'polypeptide(L)'
;MYNTKSETNLSDPLVESLVLALLIYNRSTIEEFRGIIKMEDFDVPMHQELFSIIDSMVHFDTTVFEAKNKIKLVNRDSIVTELNRRIKDDHNFVQRFPNLTSEYIDNLAFSLSSSELLIDYVNKLKEKNKYRKIYNLLKENKRAFESDSIIDKPTLDFITEFSIKLNEIYDGQLNTEFENIHTVAMDYLQDLSNRSTTSEFPGIPSGFDDLDEITLGWQNGQLIILAARPGMGKTALAINFAVNAAEQFNKNVLFFSLEMDSSQLVERIIASDSKVNTLQLRKASNLTKEKKTAIQASVSKFSNWNINFSSKHDSELYSIINQIKRANSKKKLDLVIIDYLQLIHIKKKSGGDNRQVEVSKISNQLKALARELEIPIISLAQLSRQVEQRPDKRPLLSDLRESGSIEQDADIVLFMYRDDYYRKNDKSDDRSNSLSFVEIKVSKNRQGQTSTAKLIFNPAHSNFRNMNPDEAATLKKMEAEAGVK
;
A
#
# COMPACT_ATOMS: atom_id res chain seq x y z
N MET A 1 4.75 -25.15 -42.80
CA MET A 1 5.13 -26.09 -41.72
C MET A 1 5.64 -25.28 -40.54
N TYR A 2 4.76 -24.83 -39.65
CA TYR A 2 5.17 -24.31 -38.35
C TYR A 2 5.27 -25.50 -37.40
N ASN A 3 6.47 -25.69 -36.88
CA ASN A 3 6.87 -26.77 -36.00
C ASN A 3 5.99 -26.75 -34.73
N THR A 4 5.09 -27.72 -34.59
CA THR A 4 4.37 -28.03 -33.36
C THR A 4 5.36 -28.57 -32.33
N LYS A 5 6.02 -27.68 -31.60
CA LYS A 5 6.88 -28.05 -30.47
C LYS A 5 6.11 -27.95 -29.15
N SER A 6 6.05 -29.10 -28.49
CA SER A 6 5.68 -29.41 -27.10
C SER A 6 4.32 -28.92 -26.62
N GLU A 7 3.43 -29.86 -26.34
CA GLU A 7 2.44 -29.71 -25.27
C GLU A 7 3.14 -29.05 -24.07
N THR A 8 2.68 -27.86 -23.71
CA THR A 8 3.22 -27.11 -22.57
C THR A 8 3.13 -28.00 -21.33
N ASN A 9 4.28 -28.38 -20.77
CA ASN A 9 4.39 -29.24 -19.60
C ASN A 9 3.96 -28.49 -18.32
N LEU A 10 2.66 -28.22 -18.20
CA LEU A 10 1.98 -27.49 -17.11
C LEU A 10 1.62 -28.41 -15.94
N SER A 11 1.89 -29.70 -16.06
CA SER A 11 1.80 -30.68 -14.99
C SER A 11 3.16 -31.30 -14.70
N ASP A 12 3.30 -31.89 -13.53
CA ASP A 12 4.46 -32.68 -13.17
C ASP A 12 3.97 -33.87 -12.34
N PRO A 13 3.54 -34.96 -13.00
CA PRO A 13 2.97 -36.11 -12.32
C PRO A 13 3.90 -36.73 -11.28
N LEU A 14 5.22 -36.61 -11.49
CA LEU A 14 6.22 -37.08 -10.52
C LEU A 14 6.18 -36.25 -9.23
N VAL A 15 6.12 -34.92 -9.34
CA VAL A 15 5.96 -34.04 -8.17
C VAL A 15 4.66 -34.31 -7.45
N GLU A 16 3.56 -34.49 -8.18
CA GLU A 16 2.28 -34.84 -7.58
C GLU A 16 2.33 -36.17 -6.81
N SER A 17 2.90 -37.21 -7.40
CA SER A 17 3.11 -38.51 -6.75
C SER A 17 4.00 -38.40 -5.51
N LEU A 18 5.06 -37.59 -5.56
CA LEU A 18 5.94 -37.34 -4.41
C LEU A 18 5.22 -36.64 -3.25
N VAL A 19 4.42 -35.61 -3.54
CA VAL A 19 3.61 -34.90 -2.53
C VAL A 19 2.59 -35.85 -1.90
N LEU A 20 1.90 -36.65 -2.71
CA LEU A 20 0.96 -37.67 -2.20
C LEU A 20 1.67 -38.71 -1.34
N ALA A 21 2.84 -39.21 -1.77
CA ALA A 21 3.63 -40.15 -0.97
C ALA A 21 4.02 -39.54 0.38
N LEU A 22 4.46 -38.29 0.41
CA LEU A 22 4.82 -37.60 1.65
C LEU A 22 3.61 -37.42 2.57
N LEU A 23 2.45 -37.04 2.03
CA LEU A 23 1.22 -36.95 2.80
C LEU A 23 0.82 -38.31 3.38
N ILE A 24 0.95 -39.41 2.63
CA ILE A 24 0.50 -40.73 3.08
C ILE A 24 1.43 -41.33 4.14
N TYR A 25 2.75 -41.15 3.99
CA TYR A 25 3.77 -41.86 4.78
C TYR A 25 4.48 -40.98 5.82
N ASN A 26 4.35 -39.65 5.78
CA ASN A 26 4.89 -38.75 6.81
C ASN A 26 3.77 -37.99 7.54
N ARG A 27 3.58 -38.33 8.81
CA ARG A 27 2.53 -37.76 9.65
C ARG A 27 2.67 -36.25 9.88
N SER A 28 3.90 -35.76 10.06
CA SER A 28 4.15 -34.33 10.30
C SER A 28 3.74 -33.46 9.11
N THR A 29 3.86 -34.01 7.90
CA THR A 29 3.53 -33.32 6.64
C THR A 29 2.04 -33.04 6.48
N ILE A 30 1.15 -33.95 6.88
CA ILE A 30 -0.30 -33.70 6.81
C ILE A 30 -0.68 -32.50 7.69
N GLU A 31 -0.13 -32.44 8.90
CA GLU A 31 -0.45 -31.36 9.85
C GLU A 31 0.11 -30.01 9.37
N GLU A 32 1.33 -30.00 8.85
CA GLU A 32 2.01 -28.81 8.34
C GLU A 32 1.31 -28.20 7.10
N PHE A 33 0.84 -29.03 6.18
CA PHE A 33 0.29 -28.57 4.90
C PHE A 33 -1.25 -28.57 4.82
N ARG A 34 -1.92 -28.76 5.96
CA ARG A 34 -3.38 -28.73 6.05
C ARG A 34 -3.94 -27.38 5.59
N GLY A 35 -4.89 -27.40 4.66
CA GLY A 35 -5.48 -26.18 4.09
C GLY A 35 -4.54 -25.37 3.18
N ILE A 36 -3.26 -25.74 3.12
CA ILE A 36 -2.28 -25.20 2.19
C ILE A 36 -2.47 -25.87 0.83
N ILE A 37 -2.47 -27.20 0.77
CA ILE A 37 -2.68 -27.97 -0.46
C ILE A 37 -4.19 -28.16 -0.68
N LYS A 38 -4.65 -27.92 -1.92
CA LYS A 38 -6.03 -28.12 -2.35
C LYS A 38 -6.09 -29.17 -3.46
N MET A 39 -7.25 -29.79 -3.64
CA MET A 39 -7.49 -30.75 -4.73
C MET A 39 -7.12 -30.17 -6.11
N GLU A 40 -7.44 -28.90 -6.34
CA GLU A 40 -7.13 -28.17 -7.58
C GLU A 40 -5.62 -28.03 -7.86
N ASP A 41 -4.76 -28.23 -6.86
CA ASP A 41 -3.30 -28.15 -7.03
C ASP A 41 -2.75 -29.34 -7.83
N PHE A 42 -3.49 -30.44 -7.92
CA PHE A 42 -3.14 -31.61 -8.73
C PHE A 42 -3.75 -31.49 -10.13
N ASP A 43 -3.00 -31.83 -11.17
CA ASP A 43 -3.51 -31.89 -12.56
C ASP A 43 -4.07 -33.27 -12.90
N VAL A 44 -3.41 -34.33 -12.40
CA VAL A 44 -3.81 -35.70 -12.74
C VAL A 44 -5.11 -36.04 -11.99
N PRO A 45 -6.21 -36.41 -12.69
CA PRO A 45 -7.50 -36.69 -12.05
C PRO A 45 -7.44 -37.76 -10.96
N MET A 46 -6.59 -38.77 -11.16
CA MET A 46 -6.34 -39.81 -10.16
C MET A 46 -5.70 -39.28 -8.88
N HIS A 47 -4.76 -38.33 -8.99
CA HIS A 47 -4.13 -37.71 -7.84
C HIS A 47 -5.09 -36.77 -7.10
N GLN A 48 -5.94 -36.06 -7.84
CA GLN A 48 -7.04 -35.27 -7.26
C GLN A 48 -7.96 -36.14 -6.40
N GLU A 49 -8.38 -37.30 -6.92
CA GLU A 49 -9.24 -38.23 -6.18
C GLU A 49 -8.53 -38.83 -4.96
N LEU A 50 -7.26 -39.24 -5.10
CA LEU A 50 -6.47 -39.73 -3.98
C LEU A 50 -6.29 -38.66 -2.89
N PHE A 51 -6.01 -37.41 -3.28
CA PHE A 51 -5.96 -36.30 -2.33
C PHE A 51 -7.32 -36.04 -1.67
N SER A 52 -8.42 -36.11 -2.41
CA SER A 52 -9.78 -35.99 -1.87
C SER A 52 -10.10 -37.06 -0.81
N ILE A 53 -9.58 -38.28 -0.97
CA ILE A 53 -9.66 -39.33 0.05
C ILE A 53 -8.90 -38.90 1.30
N ILE A 54 -7.62 -38.52 1.14
CA ILE A 54 -6.77 -38.05 2.25
C ILE A 54 -7.42 -36.88 3.00
N ASP A 55 -7.87 -35.86 2.27
CA ASP A 55 -8.45 -34.64 2.83
C ASP A 55 -9.77 -34.88 3.57
N SER A 56 -10.62 -35.78 3.06
CA SER A 56 -11.88 -36.18 3.72
C SER A 56 -11.64 -36.84 5.08
N MET A 57 -10.55 -37.59 5.22
CA MET A 57 -10.18 -38.25 6.47
C MET A 57 -9.64 -37.25 7.50
N VAL A 58 -9.00 -36.17 7.05
CA VAL A 58 -8.51 -35.07 7.91
C VAL A 58 -9.67 -34.19 8.41
N HIS A 59 -10.71 -33.98 7.59
CA HIS A 59 -11.87 -33.15 7.96
C HIS A 59 -12.86 -33.84 8.92
N PHE A 60 -12.96 -35.18 8.88
CA PHE A 60 -13.87 -35.94 9.75
C PHE A 60 -13.48 -35.89 11.24
N ASP A 61 -12.21 -35.59 11.55
CA ASP A 61 -11.69 -35.59 12.93
C ASP A 61 -12.03 -34.29 13.71
N THR A 62 -12.56 -33.25 13.07
CA THR A 62 -12.84 -31.95 13.72
C THR A 62 -14.26 -31.77 14.29
N THR A 63 -15.22 -32.63 13.93
CA THR A 63 -16.64 -32.43 14.31
C THR A 63 -17.10 -33.21 15.55
N VAL A 64 -16.24 -34.02 16.18
CA VAL A 64 -16.62 -34.79 17.38
C VAL A 64 -15.60 -34.58 18.50
N PHE A 65 -15.92 -33.65 19.41
CA PHE A 65 -15.15 -33.37 20.62
C PHE A 65 -15.25 -34.47 21.70
N GLU A 66 -15.83 -35.63 21.38
CA GLU A 66 -16.08 -36.70 22.35
C GLU A 66 -15.71 -38.08 21.80
N ALA A 67 -14.44 -38.45 21.91
CA ALA A 67 -14.03 -39.80 22.31
C ALA A 67 -12.51 -39.84 22.56
N LYS A 68 -12.13 -39.99 23.83
CA LYS A 68 -10.80 -40.49 24.22
C LYS A 68 -10.47 -41.75 23.39
N ASN A 69 -9.29 -41.75 22.75
CA ASN A 69 -8.65 -42.89 22.08
C ASN A 69 -9.22 -43.39 20.75
N LYS A 70 -9.12 -42.61 19.66
CA LYS A 70 -8.70 -43.08 18.33
C LYS A 70 -8.50 -41.89 17.39
N ILE A 71 -7.28 -41.37 17.33
CA ILE A 71 -6.81 -40.71 16.12
C ILE A 71 -6.97 -41.77 15.01
N LYS A 72 -7.89 -41.59 14.06
CA LYS A 72 -7.86 -42.41 12.85
C LYS A 72 -6.63 -41.95 12.09
N LEU A 73 -5.48 -42.57 12.39
CA LEU A 73 -4.22 -42.24 11.72
C LEU A 73 -4.49 -42.25 10.22
N VAL A 74 -4.33 -41.11 9.55
CA VAL A 74 -4.23 -41.08 8.11
C VAL A 74 -2.96 -41.84 7.78
N ASN A 75 -3.15 -43.07 7.34
CA ASN A 75 -2.12 -44.01 7.00
C ASN A 75 -2.61 -44.83 5.81
N ARG A 76 -1.67 -45.54 5.19
CA ARG A 76 -1.93 -46.37 4.01
C ARG A 76 -3.18 -47.26 4.17
N ASP A 77 -3.31 -47.98 5.27
CA ASP A 77 -4.43 -48.94 5.44
C ASP A 77 -5.79 -48.25 5.59
N SER A 78 -5.83 -47.11 6.26
CA SER A 78 -7.06 -46.32 6.41
C SER A 78 -7.48 -45.71 5.08
N ILE A 79 -6.52 -45.26 4.25
CA ILE A 79 -6.77 -44.75 2.90
C ILE A 79 -7.27 -45.87 1.98
N VAL A 80 -6.64 -47.05 2.01
CA VAL A 80 -7.08 -48.21 1.21
C VAL A 80 -8.49 -48.66 1.62
N THR A 81 -8.82 -48.59 2.91
CA THR A 81 -10.17 -48.89 3.41
C THR A 81 -11.20 -47.92 2.84
N GLU A 82 -10.90 -46.62 2.86
CA GLU A 82 -11.78 -45.58 2.33
C GLU A 82 -11.90 -45.65 0.80
N LEU A 83 -10.81 -45.94 0.09
CA LEU A 83 -10.82 -46.20 -1.35
C LEU A 83 -11.78 -47.36 -1.70
N ASN A 84 -11.67 -48.48 -0.98
CA ASN A 84 -12.57 -49.63 -1.17
C ASN A 84 -14.02 -49.30 -0.86
N ARG A 85 -14.28 -48.37 0.08
CA ARG A 85 -15.62 -47.87 0.36
C ARG A 85 -16.16 -47.06 -0.83
N ARG A 86 -15.40 -46.10 -1.36
CA ARG A 86 -15.79 -45.30 -2.54
C ARG A 86 -16.02 -46.17 -3.78
N ILE A 87 -15.20 -47.21 -3.98
CA ILE A 87 -15.39 -48.19 -5.08
C ILE A 87 -16.72 -48.94 -4.95
N LYS A 88 -17.15 -49.27 -3.72
CA LYS A 88 -18.45 -49.94 -3.49
C LYS A 88 -19.63 -48.99 -3.69
N ASP A 89 -19.47 -47.73 -3.29
CA ASP A 89 -20.54 -46.73 -3.31
C ASP A 89 -20.76 -46.14 -4.72
N ASP A 90 -19.72 -46.06 -5.55
CA ASP A 90 -19.79 -45.61 -6.94
C ASP A 90 -19.43 -46.72 -7.94
N HIS A 91 -20.46 -47.28 -8.58
CA HIS A 91 -20.30 -48.34 -9.59
C HIS A 91 -19.43 -47.96 -10.80
N ASN A 92 -19.25 -46.66 -11.07
CA ASN A 92 -18.40 -46.18 -12.16
C ASN A 92 -17.00 -45.76 -11.70
N PHE A 93 -16.67 -45.87 -10.41
CA PHE A 93 -15.39 -45.40 -9.86
C PHE A 93 -14.19 -46.03 -10.58
N VAL A 94 -14.22 -47.36 -10.74
CA VAL A 94 -13.14 -48.11 -11.40
C VAL A 94 -13.01 -47.75 -12.88
N GLN A 95 -14.11 -47.38 -13.55
CA GLN A 95 -14.05 -46.90 -14.93
C GLN A 95 -13.40 -45.51 -15.03
N ARG A 96 -13.65 -44.64 -14.05
CA ARG A 96 -13.06 -43.29 -14.01
C ARG A 96 -11.59 -43.30 -13.59
N PHE A 97 -11.21 -44.19 -12.66
CA PHE A 97 -9.87 -44.25 -12.07
C PHE A 97 -9.31 -45.69 -12.07
N PRO A 98 -9.07 -46.30 -13.24
CA PRO A 98 -8.70 -47.72 -13.33
C PRO A 98 -7.36 -48.05 -12.66
N ASN A 99 -6.46 -47.07 -12.56
CA ASN A 99 -5.13 -47.24 -11.99
C ASN A 99 -5.04 -46.86 -10.50
N LEU A 100 -6.14 -46.38 -9.89
CA LEU A 100 -6.16 -46.04 -8.47
C LEU A 100 -6.42 -47.30 -7.63
N THR A 101 -5.38 -48.08 -7.41
CA THR A 101 -5.43 -49.35 -6.69
C THR A 101 -4.62 -49.29 -5.39
N SER A 102 -4.81 -50.28 -4.53
CA SER A 102 -3.93 -50.45 -3.35
C SER A 102 -2.46 -50.61 -3.75
N GLU A 103 -2.20 -51.30 -4.86
CA GLU A 103 -0.85 -51.49 -5.40
C GLU A 103 -0.23 -50.16 -5.86
N TYR A 104 -1.03 -49.27 -6.44
CA TYR A 104 -0.57 -47.93 -6.79
C TYR A 104 -0.15 -47.12 -5.56
N ILE A 105 -0.94 -47.16 -4.48
CA ILE A 105 -0.63 -46.49 -3.20
C ILE A 105 0.67 -47.06 -2.60
N ASP A 106 0.90 -48.36 -2.72
CA ASP A 106 2.14 -49.01 -2.27
C ASP A 106 3.33 -48.54 -3.11
N ASN A 107 3.15 -48.40 -4.43
CA ASN A 107 4.18 -47.93 -5.34
C ASN A 107 4.62 -46.47 -5.10
N LEU A 108 3.74 -45.62 -4.56
CA LEU A 108 4.07 -44.25 -4.16
C LEU A 108 5.16 -44.22 -3.07
N ALA A 109 5.21 -45.21 -2.18
CA ALA A 109 6.20 -45.27 -1.10
C ALA A 109 7.64 -45.33 -1.63
N PHE A 110 7.86 -46.05 -2.72
CA PHE A 110 9.18 -46.22 -3.33
C PHE A 110 9.71 -44.97 -4.03
N SER A 111 8.85 -43.98 -4.26
CA SER A 111 9.23 -42.71 -4.89
C SER A 111 9.87 -41.73 -3.91
N LEU A 112 9.77 -41.97 -2.59
CA LEU A 112 10.29 -41.08 -1.56
C LEU A 112 11.82 -41.03 -1.55
N SER A 113 12.38 -39.96 -2.12
CA SER A 113 13.71 -39.47 -1.76
C SER A 113 13.56 -38.53 -0.55
N SER A 114 14.56 -38.52 0.35
CA SER A 114 14.60 -37.82 1.65
C SER A 114 13.60 -36.67 1.85
N SER A 115 12.92 -36.65 3.01
CA SER A 115 11.89 -35.68 3.40
C SER A 115 12.33 -34.20 3.45
N GLU A 116 13.62 -33.91 3.30
CA GLU A 116 14.19 -32.55 3.33
C GLU A 116 13.73 -31.64 2.17
N LEU A 117 13.20 -32.22 1.07
CA LEU A 117 12.75 -31.46 -0.12
C LEU A 117 11.23 -31.23 -0.21
N LEU A 118 10.48 -31.56 0.85
CA LEU A 118 9.02 -31.48 0.86
C LEU A 118 8.48 -30.09 0.49
N ILE A 119 9.05 -29.04 1.07
CA ILE A 119 8.65 -27.65 0.82
C ILE A 119 8.83 -27.30 -0.67
N ASP A 120 9.92 -27.75 -1.28
CA ASP A 120 10.21 -27.50 -2.69
C ASP A 120 9.20 -28.20 -3.60
N TYR A 121 8.82 -29.44 -3.30
CA TYR A 121 7.82 -30.16 -4.09
C TYR A 121 6.43 -29.53 -3.96
N VAL A 122 6.02 -29.11 -2.77
CA VAL A 122 4.74 -28.42 -2.56
C VAL A 122 4.72 -27.06 -3.27
N ASN A 123 5.81 -26.30 -3.18
CA ASN A 123 5.94 -25.03 -3.89
C ASN A 123 5.85 -25.23 -5.41
N LYS A 124 6.54 -26.24 -5.93
CA LYS A 124 6.51 -26.58 -7.36
C LYS A 124 5.12 -27.04 -7.82
N LEU A 125 4.41 -27.84 -7.01
CA LEU A 125 3.02 -28.24 -7.26
C LEU A 125 2.10 -27.02 -7.39
N LYS A 126 2.18 -26.09 -6.43
CA LYS A 126 1.40 -24.85 -6.44
C LYS A 126 1.74 -23.93 -7.60
N GLU A 127 3.02 -23.80 -7.93
CA GLU A 127 3.48 -23.00 -9.06
C GLU A 127 2.91 -23.54 -10.38
N LYS A 128 2.90 -24.86 -10.56
CA LYS A 128 2.26 -25.51 -11.71
C LYS A 128 0.76 -25.24 -11.76
N ASN A 129 0.05 -25.27 -10.63
CA ASN A 129 -1.37 -24.87 -10.58
C ASN A 129 -1.59 -23.42 -11.03
N LYS A 130 -0.75 -22.48 -10.57
CA LYS A 130 -0.81 -21.08 -11.03
C LYS A 130 -0.65 -20.97 -12.54
N TYR A 131 0.33 -21.66 -13.12
CA TYR A 131 0.51 -21.67 -14.56
C TYR A 131 -0.71 -22.25 -15.30
N ARG A 132 -1.36 -23.29 -14.76
CA ARG A 132 -2.62 -23.83 -15.32
C ARG A 132 -3.76 -22.83 -15.24
N LYS A 133 -3.94 -22.14 -14.12
CA LYS A 133 -4.96 -21.08 -13.96
C LYS A 133 -4.74 -19.93 -14.94
N ILE A 134 -3.50 -19.47 -15.11
CA ILE A 134 -3.14 -18.44 -16.10
C ILE A 134 -3.41 -18.95 -17.52
N TYR A 135 -3.01 -20.17 -17.85
CA TYR A 135 -3.24 -20.75 -19.16
C TYR A 135 -4.74 -20.87 -19.50
N ASN A 136 -5.57 -21.29 -18.54
CA ASN A 136 -7.01 -21.36 -18.71
C ASN A 136 -7.62 -19.97 -18.91
N LEU A 137 -7.20 -18.97 -18.12
CA LEU A 137 -7.61 -17.59 -18.30
C LEU A 137 -7.26 -17.08 -19.71
N LEU A 138 -6.04 -17.34 -20.20
CA LEU A 138 -5.63 -16.97 -21.56
C LEU A 138 -6.49 -17.67 -22.63
N LYS A 139 -6.80 -18.96 -22.44
CA LYS A 139 -7.62 -19.75 -23.37
C LYS A 139 -9.06 -19.27 -23.42
N GLU A 140 -9.65 -18.93 -22.28
CA GLU A 140 -11.00 -18.34 -22.17
C GLU A 140 -11.07 -17.00 -22.90
N ASN A 141 -10.11 -16.11 -22.64
CA ASN A 141 -10.08 -14.81 -23.29
C ASN A 141 -9.83 -14.94 -24.80
N LYS A 142 -8.95 -15.85 -25.23
CA LYS A 142 -8.75 -16.14 -26.67
C LYS A 142 -10.06 -16.57 -27.34
N ARG A 143 -10.81 -17.49 -26.73
CA ARG A 143 -12.11 -17.93 -27.25
C ARG A 143 -13.11 -16.78 -27.32
N ALA A 144 -13.12 -15.90 -26.33
CA ALA A 144 -14.01 -14.76 -26.31
C ALA A 144 -13.66 -13.70 -27.40
N PHE A 145 -12.38 -13.57 -27.78
CA PHE A 145 -11.96 -12.82 -28.97
C PHE A 145 -12.37 -13.50 -30.28
N GLU A 146 -12.26 -14.84 -30.36
CA GLU A 146 -12.64 -15.62 -31.55
C GLU A 146 -14.16 -15.66 -31.77
N SER A 147 -14.96 -15.42 -30.73
CA SER A 147 -16.43 -15.46 -30.78
C SER A 147 -17.08 -14.07 -30.90
N ASP A 148 -16.31 -13.02 -31.17
CA ASP A 148 -16.72 -11.60 -31.24
C ASP A 148 -17.42 -11.02 -29.98
N SER A 149 -17.48 -11.78 -28.89
CA SER A 149 -18.20 -11.42 -27.66
C SER A 149 -17.58 -10.26 -26.87
N ILE A 150 -16.35 -9.87 -27.22
CA ILE A 150 -15.60 -8.78 -26.59
C ILE A 150 -15.73 -7.48 -27.40
N ILE A 151 -16.15 -7.53 -28.67
CA ILE A 151 -16.08 -6.39 -29.59
C ILE A 151 -16.97 -5.21 -29.14
N ASP A 152 -18.06 -5.50 -28.42
CA ASP A 152 -18.97 -4.47 -27.88
C ASP A 152 -18.56 -3.95 -26.49
N LYS A 153 -17.52 -4.53 -25.86
CA LYS A 153 -17.04 -4.06 -24.54
C LYS A 153 -15.97 -2.98 -24.72
N PRO A 154 -16.02 -1.88 -23.93
CA PRO A 154 -14.93 -0.92 -23.87
C PRO A 154 -13.61 -1.60 -23.52
N THR A 155 -12.51 -1.26 -24.22
CA THR A 155 -11.20 -1.87 -24.01
C THR A 155 -10.72 -1.78 -22.56
N LEU A 156 -11.04 -0.68 -21.87
CA LEU A 156 -10.69 -0.48 -20.46
C LEU A 156 -11.38 -1.48 -19.53
N ASP A 157 -12.61 -1.88 -19.83
CA ASP A 157 -13.36 -2.85 -19.04
C ASP A 157 -12.74 -4.25 -19.16
N PHE A 158 -12.34 -4.63 -20.38
CA PHE A 158 -11.62 -5.87 -20.62
C PHE A 158 -10.28 -5.91 -19.85
N ILE A 159 -9.48 -4.84 -19.94
CA ILE A 159 -8.21 -4.74 -19.21
C ILE A 159 -8.44 -4.86 -17.70
N THR A 160 -9.49 -4.22 -17.18
CA THR A 160 -9.82 -4.26 -15.75
C THR A 160 -10.25 -5.66 -15.33
N GLU A 161 -11.18 -6.31 -16.06
CA GLU A 161 -11.66 -7.67 -15.78
C GLU A 161 -10.51 -8.68 -15.81
N PHE A 162 -9.65 -8.59 -16.83
CA PHE A 162 -8.47 -9.45 -16.95
C PHE A 162 -7.49 -9.22 -15.79
N SER A 163 -7.25 -7.97 -15.42
CA SER A 163 -6.35 -7.63 -14.30
C SER A 163 -6.88 -8.14 -12.97
N ILE A 164 -8.19 -8.06 -12.71
CA ILE A 164 -8.81 -8.60 -11.50
C ILE A 164 -8.60 -10.11 -11.43
N LYS A 165 -8.97 -10.86 -12.47
CA LYS A 165 -8.81 -12.32 -12.52
C LYS A 165 -7.34 -12.75 -12.41
N LEU A 166 -6.43 -11.98 -12.99
CA LEU A 166 -4.99 -12.27 -12.90
C LEU A 166 -4.45 -12.02 -11.48
N ASN A 167 -4.92 -10.95 -10.81
CA ASN A 167 -4.59 -10.68 -9.42
C ASN A 167 -5.16 -11.76 -8.48
N GLU A 168 -6.39 -12.26 -8.71
CA GLU A 168 -6.95 -13.37 -7.93
C GLU A 168 -6.07 -14.64 -8.02
N ILE A 169 -5.48 -14.92 -9.17
CA ILE A 169 -4.54 -16.05 -9.34
C ILE A 169 -3.21 -15.78 -8.60
N TYR A 170 -2.78 -14.53 -8.54
CA TYR A 170 -1.57 -14.11 -7.82
C TYR A 170 -1.77 -14.18 -6.29
N ASP A 171 -2.89 -13.65 -5.80
CA ASP A 171 -3.24 -13.51 -4.38
C ASP A 171 -3.67 -14.81 -3.73
N GLY A 172 -4.01 -15.86 -4.50
CA GLY A 172 -4.37 -17.19 -3.99
C GLY A 172 -3.28 -17.90 -3.15
N GLN A 173 -2.15 -17.25 -2.88
CA GLN A 173 -1.09 -17.70 -1.97
C GLN A 173 -1.12 -17.04 -0.59
N LEU A 174 -1.87 -15.95 -0.39
CA LEU A 174 -2.04 -15.32 0.92
C LEU A 174 -3.23 -15.95 1.66
N ASN A 175 -3.19 -17.28 1.84
CA ASN A 175 -3.86 -17.89 2.99
C ASN A 175 -3.00 -17.63 4.24
N THR A 176 -2.74 -16.36 4.52
CA THR A 176 -2.40 -15.84 5.84
C THR A 176 -3.57 -14.96 6.25
N GLU A 177 -4.79 -15.51 6.25
CA GLU A 177 -5.96 -14.80 6.83
C GLU A 177 -5.74 -14.54 8.33
N PHE A 178 -4.81 -15.26 8.96
CA PHE A 178 -4.49 -15.16 10.37
C PHE A 178 -2.98 -15.26 10.60
N GLU A 179 -2.44 -14.33 11.38
CA GLU A 179 -1.08 -14.39 11.89
C GLU A 179 -1.08 -14.90 13.33
N ASN A 180 -0.12 -15.77 13.67
CA ASN A 180 0.03 -16.22 15.05
C ASN A 180 0.71 -15.11 15.88
N ILE A 181 0.11 -14.74 17.02
CA ILE A 181 0.63 -13.68 17.91
C ILE A 181 2.10 -13.91 18.32
N HIS A 182 2.52 -15.16 18.48
CA HIS A 182 3.91 -15.48 18.83
C HIS A 182 4.85 -15.15 17.68
N THR A 183 4.50 -15.51 16.44
CA THR A 183 5.32 -15.19 15.26
C THR A 183 5.47 -13.68 15.11
N VAL A 184 4.36 -12.94 15.16
CA VAL A 184 4.37 -11.47 15.07
C VAL A 184 5.18 -10.83 16.20
N ALA A 185 5.09 -11.36 17.42
CA ALA A 185 5.87 -10.86 18.55
C ALA A 185 7.37 -11.11 18.40
N MET A 186 7.76 -12.25 17.84
CA MET A 186 9.18 -12.57 17.59
C MET A 186 9.76 -11.66 16.48
N ASP A 187 9.01 -11.43 15.41
CA ASP A 187 9.40 -10.49 14.36
C ASP A 187 9.55 -9.07 14.93
N TYR A 188 8.61 -8.63 15.77
CA TYR A 188 8.69 -7.34 16.47
C TYR A 188 9.93 -7.22 17.39
N LEU A 189 10.29 -8.28 18.12
CA LEU A 189 11.49 -8.29 18.97
C LEU A 189 12.77 -8.17 18.15
N GLN A 190 12.82 -8.82 16.99
CA GLN A 190 13.92 -8.69 16.06
C GLN A 190 14.03 -7.25 15.52
N ASP A 191 12.92 -6.65 15.12
CA ASP A 191 12.86 -5.26 14.65
C ASP A 191 13.23 -4.24 15.74
N LEU A 192 12.82 -4.47 16.97
CA LEU A 192 13.19 -3.64 18.12
C LEU A 192 14.69 -3.72 18.41
N SER A 193 15.25 -4.92 18.33
CA SER A 193 16.70 -5.13 18.49
C SER A 193 17.49 -4.39 17.41
N ASN A 194 17.05 -4.48 16.15
CA ASN A 194 17.67 -3.77 15.03
C ASN A 194 17.67 -2.24 15.26
N ARG A 195 16.51 -1.67 15.61
CA ARG A 195 16.37 -0.22 15.89
C ARG A 195 17.16 0.27 17.10
N SER A 196 17.48 -0.60 18.06
CA SER A 196 18.34 -0.21 19.18
C SER A 196 19.81 -0.02 18.77
N THR A 197 20.22 -0.62 17.65
CA THR A 197 21.59 -0.57 17.14
C THR A 197 21.81 0.48 16.07
N THR A 198 20.81 0.72 15.22
CA THR A 198 20.82 1.80 14.23
C THR A 198 20.12 3.00 14.85
N SER A 199 20.77 4.17 14.90
CA SER A 199 20.15 5.42 15.39
C SER A 199 19.07 5.95 14.42
N GLU A 200 18.44 5.06 13.66
CA GLU A 200 17.47 5.37 12.63
C GLU A 200 16.12 5.70 13.26
N PHE A 201 15.53 6.78 12.77
CA PHE A 201 14.19 7.19 13.18
C PHE A 201 13.18 6.11 12.76
N PRO A 202 12.16 5.79 13.60
CA PRO A 202 11.22 4.69 13.30
C PRO A 202 10.50 4.84 11.96
N GLY A 203 10.17 6.07 11.57
CA GLY A 203 9.61 6.41 10.26
C GLY A 203 10.43 7.46 9.54
N ILE A 204 9.96 7.88 8.37
CA ILE A 204 10.63 8.92 7.58
C ILE A 204 10.44 10.28 8.27
N PRO A 205 11.49 10.96 8.72
CA PRO A 205 11.32 12.23 9.41
C PRO A 205 10.75 13.30 8.46
N SER A 206 9.89 14.16 9.00
CA SER A 206 9.37 15.33 8.30
C SER A 206 10.43 16.41 8.10
N GLY A 207 11.51 16.36 8.90
CA GLY A 207 12.57 17.37 8.95
C GLY A 207 12.20 18.57 9.82
N PHE A 208 11.18 18.40 10.68
CA PHE A 208 10.79 19.39 11.67
C PHE A 208 10.73 18.76 13.06
N ASP A 209 11.56 19.26 13.98
CA ASP A 209 11.84 18.58 15.26
C ASP A 209 10.57 18.40 16.09
N ASP A 210 9.80 19.47 16.27
CA ASP A 210 8.52 19.44 17.00
C ASP A 210 7.51 18.44 16.39
N LEU A 211 7.48 18.34 15.06
CA LEU A 211 6.53 17.45 14.38
C LEU A 211 7.00 15.99 14.45
N ASP A 212 8.29 15.77 14.34
CA ASP A 212 8.93 14.46 14.40
C ASP A 212 8.89 13.89 15.83
N GLU A 213 8.94 14.73 16.87
CA GLU A 213 8.71 14.32 18.25
C GLU A 213 7.28 13.79 18.46
N ILE A 214 6.28 14.40 17.80
CA ILE A 214 4.88 13.99 17.93
C ILE A 214 4.56 12.75 17.07
N THR A 215 5.11 12.69 15.86
CA THR A 215 4.74 11.70 14.84
C THR A 215 5.67 10.50 14.82
N LEU A 216 6.90 10.63 15.34
CA LEU A 216 8.00 9.67 15.16
C LEU A 216 8.30 9.40 13.68
N GLY A 217 7.97 10.37 12.81
CA GLY A 217 8.14 10.29 11.36
C GLY A 217 6.99 9.55 10.69
N TRP A 218 6.97 9.58 9.36
CA TRP A 218 5.98 8.92 8.53
C TRP A 218 6.24 7.42 8.50
N GLN A 219 5.35 6.62 9.10
CA GLN A 219 5.51 5.17 9.15
C GLN A 219 4.99 4.53 7.87
N ASN A 220 5.60 3.42 7.48
CA ASN A 220 5.14 2.60 6.36
C ASN A 220 3.68 2.16 6.55
N GLY A 221 2.94 2.11 5.45
CA GLY A 221 1.52 1.74 5.49
C GLY A 221 0.57 2.84 5.96
N GLN A 222 1.05 4.03 6.36
CA GLN A 222 0.19 5.11 6.84
C GLN A 222 -0.39 5.97 5.71
N LEU A 223 -1.65 6.38 5.89
CA LEU A 223 -2.26 7.49 5.17
C LEU A 223 -2.25 8.72 6.07
N ILE A 224 -1.49 9.74 5.68
CA ILE A 224 -1.38 11.02 6.37
C ILE A 224 -2.16 12.06 5.59
N ILE A 225 -3.05 12.79 6.26
CA ILE A 225 -3.84 13.85 5.66
C ILE A 225 -3.30 15.20 6.11
N LEU A 226 -2.83 16.02 5.17
CA LEU A 226 -2.47 17.42 5.42
C LEU A 226 -3.58 18.33 4.91
N ALA A 227 -4.33 18.95 5.82
CA ALA A 227 -5.46 19.76 5.47
C ALA A 227 -5.31 21.23 5.90
N ALA A 228 -5.71 22.14 5.00
CA ALA A 228 -5.66 23.57 5.25
C ALA A 228 -6.70 24.32 4.40
N ARG A 229 -6.94 25.59 4.76
CA ARG A 229 -7.63 26.53 3.88
C ARG A 229 -6.72 26.95 2.70
N PRO A 230 -7.28 27.33 1.54
CA PRO A 230 -6.49 27.86 0.42
C PRO A 230 -5.60 29.04 0.84
N GLY A 231 -4.38 29.10 0.31
CA GLY A 231 -3.43 30.18 0.61
C GLY A 231 -2.67 30.04 1.94
N MET A 232 -2.99 29.06 2.78
CA MET A 232 -2.28 28.86 4.06
C MET A 232 -0.83 28.42 3.86
N GLY A 233 -0.54 27.66 2.81
CA GLY A 233 0.80 27.13 2.51
C GLY A 233 0.89 25.61 2.45
N LYS A 234 -0.25 24.88 2.37
CA LYS A 234 -0.31 23.41 2.31
C LYS A 234 0.70 22.78 1.35
N THR A 235 0.73 23.25 0.10
CA THR A 235 1.61 22.74 -0.95
C THR A 235 3.07 23.08 -0.66
N ALA A 236 3.35 24.26 -0.10
CA ALA A 236 4.71 24.63 0.28
C ALA A 236 5.23 23.72 1.39
N LEU A 237 4.42 23.43 2.41
CA LEU A 237 4.80 22.50 3.48
C LEU A 237 5.04 21.07 2.94
N ALA A 238 4.15 20.59 2.07
CA ALA A 238 4.30 19.28 1.43
C ALA A 238 5.58 19.17 0.57
N ILE A 239 5.95 20.24 -0.14
CA ILE A 239 7.24 20.32 -0.85
C ILE A 239 8.41 20.27 0.14
N ASN A 240 8.32 20.96 1.27
CA ASN A 240 9.39 20.92 2.29
C ASN A 240 9.52 19.50 2.88
N PHE A 241 8.43 18.76 3.12
CA PHE A 241 8.51 17.34 3.50
C PHE A 241 9.23 16.49 2.44
N ALA A 242 8.90 16.66 1.16
CA ALA A 242 9.56 15.93 0.07
C ALA A 242 11.06 16.23 -0.01
N VAL A 243 11.42 17.52 0.07
CA VAL A 243 12.83 17.96 0.03
C VAL A 243 13.58 17.46 1.25
N ASN A 244 13.05 17.59 2.46
CA ASN A 244 13.70 17.10 3.68
C ASN A 244 13.94 15.58 3.62
N ALA A 245 12.93 14.81 3.20
CA ALA A 245 13.04 13.36 3.04
C ALA A 245 14.13 12.98 2.02
N ALA A 246 14.19 13.66 0.88
CA ALA A 246 15.17 13.36 -0.18
C ALA A 246 16.58 13.87 0.13
N GLU A 247 16.72 15.09 0.65
CA GLU A 247 18.00 15.74 0.90
C GLU A 247 18.68 15.20 2.16
N GLN A 248 17.97 15.14 3.28
CA GLN A 248 18.55 14.81 4.59
C GLN A 248 18.61 13.30 4.84
N PHE A 249 17.63 12.56 4.30
CA PHE A 249 17.44 11.13 4.59
C PHE A 249 17.58 10.22 3.36
N ASN A 250 17.96 10.78 2.21
CA ASN A 250 18.18 10.08 0.94
C ASN A 250 17.00 9.17 0.53
N LYS A 251 15.77 9.63 0.78
CA LYS A 251 14.55 8.88 0.47
C LYS A 251 14.06 9.14 -0.95
N ASN A 252 13.46 8.12 -1.56
CA ASN A 252 12.86 8.17 -2.89
C ASN A 252 11.43 8.66 -2.79
N VAL A 253 11.17 9.88 -3.27
CA VAL A 253 9.88 10.54 -3.16
C VAL A 253 9.20 10.62 -4.52
N LEU A 254 7.92 10.25 -4.56
CA LEU A 254 7.06 10.49 -5.71
C LEU A 254 6.00 11.54 -5.36
N PHE A 255 5.99 12.65 -6.08
CA PHE A 255 5.09 13.77 -5.85
C PHE A 255 4.10 13.91 -7.01
N PHE A 256 2.82 13.64 -6.74
CA PHE A 256 1.71 13.89 -7.66
C PHE A 256 1.18 15.30 -7.48
N SER A 257 1.32 16.12 -8.51
CA SER A 257 0.72 17.45 -8.55
C SER A 257 -0.43 17.47 -9.55
N LEU A 258 -1.64 17.58 -9.01
CA LEU A 258 -2.86 17.67 -9.77
C LEU A 258 -3.25 19.14 -10.02
N GLU A 259 -2.82 20.05 -9.15
CA GLU A 259 -3.09 21.49 -9.26
C GLU A 259 -1.99 22.25 -10.03
N MET A 260 -0.71 21.93 -9.76
CA MET A 260 0.44 22.68 -10.26
C MET A 260 1.26 21.88 -11.26
N ASP A 261 1.98 22.60 -12.13
CA ASP A 261 2.90 21.96 -13.07
C ASP A 261 4.27 21.75 -12.41
N SER A 262 5.03 20.76 -12.86
CA SER A 262 6.34 20.42 -12.27
C SER A 262 7.31 21.61 -12.25
N SER A 263 7.26 22.49 -13.25
CA SER A 263 8.06 23.72 -13.30
C SER A 263 7.76 24.68 -12.13
N GLN A 264 6.50 24.80 -11.74
CA GLN A 264 6.07 25.65 -10.64
C GLN A 264 6.46 25.06 -9.28
N LEU A 265 6.51 23.74 -9.16
CA LEU A 265 7.04 23.07 -7.97
C LEU A 265 8.54 23.30 -7.84
N VAL A 266 9.30 23.08 -8.93
CA VAL A 266 10.75 23.33 -8.98
C VAL A 266 11.08 24.79 -8.66
N GLU A 267 10.31 25.76 -9.17
CA GLU A 267 10.47 27.18 -8.84
C GLU A 267 10.40 27.43 -7.32
N ARG A 268 9.47 26.78 -6.62
CA ARG A 268 9.34 26.88 -5.16
C ARG A 268 10.49 26.21 -4.42
N ILE A 269 10.98 25.08 -4.91
CA ILE A 269 12.13 24.39 -4.34
C ILE A 269 13.38 25.28 -4.46
N ILE A 270 13.62 25.86 -5.64
CA ILE A 270 14.72 26.81 -5.87
C ILE A 270 14.56 28.03 -4.95
N ALA A 271 13.35 28.60 -4.83
CA ALA A 271 13.10 29.74 -3.95
C ALA A 271 13.47 29.42 -2.49
N SER A 272 13.08 28.23 -2.02
CA SER A 272 13.31 27.75 -0.66
C SER A 272 14.80 27.57 -0.36
N ASP A 273 15.53 26.85 -1.23
CA ASP A 273 16.94 26.52 -1.01
C ASP A 273 17.88 27.72 -1.29
N SER A 274 17.65 28.47 -2.38
CA SER A 274 18.48 29.63 -2.73
C SER A 274 18.18 30.89 -1.92
N LYS A 275 17.09 30.91 -1.13
CA LYS A 275 16.58 32.08 -0.40
C LYS A 275 16.30 33.27 -1.34
N VAL A 276 15.94 33.00 -2.59
CA VAL A 276 15.53 34.01 -3.56
C VAL A 276 14.01 34.11 -3.58
N ASN A 277 13.50 35.34 -3.62
CA ASN A 277 12.07 35.59 -3.62
C ASN A 277 11.38 34.95 -4.84
N THR A 278 10.27 34.24 -4.60
CA THR A 278 9.50 33.52 -5.64
C THR A 278 9.04 34.46 -6.76
N LEU A 279 8.62 35.70 -6.46
CA LEU A 279 8.21 36.68 -7.47
C LEU A 279 9.39 37.13 -8.34
N GLN A 280 10.60 37.18 -7.79
CA GLN A 280 11.81 37.53 -8.55
C GLN A 280 12.19 36.41 -9.51
N LEU A 281 12.06 35.14 -9.09
CA LEU A 281 12.24 33.98 -9.97
C LEU A 281 11.21 34.00 -11.12
N ARG A 282 9.92 34.18 -10.80
CA ARG A 282 8.85 34.23 -11.80
C ARG A 282 9.01 35.35 -12.82
N LYS A 283 9.34 36.56 -12.35
CA LYS A 283 9.52 37.73 -13.23
C LYS A 283 10.88 37.77 -13.91
N ALA A 284 11.80 36.88 -13.52
CA ALA A 284 13.21 36.91 -13.89
C ALA A 284 13.85 38.31 -13.75
N SER A 285 13.39 39.11 -12.78
CA SER A 285 13.76 40.53 -12.65
C SER A 285 14.59 40.77 -11.38
N ASN A 286 15.51 41.74 -11.46
CA ASN A 286 16.40 42.13 -10.35
C ASN A 286 17.21 40.97 -9.75
N LEU A 287 17.58 39.99 -10.59
CA LEU A 287 18.47 38.90 -10.22
C LEU A 287 19.93 39.36 -10.32
N THR A 288 20.51 39.75 -9.19
CA THR A 288 21.94 40.06 -9.08
C THR A 288 22.79 38.84 -9.44
N LYS A 289 24.07 39.05 -9.76
CA LYS A 289 25.00 37.96 -10.08
C LYS A 289 25.06 36.93 -8.95
N GLU A 290 25.09 37.39 -7.71
CA GLU A 290 25.05 36.54 -6.50
C GLU A 290 23.80 35.66 -6.45
N LYS A 291 22.60 36.22 -6.70
CA LYS A 291 21.36 35.44 -6.73
C LYS A 291 21.36 34.39 -7.83
N LYS A 292 21.87 34.73 -9.02
CA LYS A 292 22.00 33.76 -10.11
C LYS A 292 22.94 32.62 -9.73
N THR A 293 24.06 32.92 -9.07
CA THR A 293 24.98 31.91 -8.54
C THR A 293 24.31 31.04 -7.48
N ALA A 294 23.52 31.61 -6.57
CA ALA A 294 22.77 30.85 -5.57
C ALA A 294 21.73 29.91 -6.22
N ILE A 295 21.01 30.37 -7.25
CA ILE A 295 20.08 29.54 -8.02
C ILE A 295 20.82 28.38 -8.71
N GLN A 296 21.96 28.66 -9.36
CA GLN A 296 22.76 27.62 -10.01
C GLN A 296 23.30 26.58 -9.02
N ALA A 297 23.75 27.04 -7.84
CA ALA A 297 24.19 26.16 -6.76
C ALA A 297 23.03 25.26 -6.28
N SER A 298 21.83 25.83 -6.13
CA SER A 298 20.62 25.10 -5.76
C SER A 298 20.29 23.99 -6.75
N VAL A 299 20.23 24.32 -8.04
CA VAL A 299 19.94 23.34 -9.12
C VAL A 299 20.99 22.23 -9.17
N SER A 300 22.25 22.54 -8.87
CA SER A 300 23.32 21.54 -8.84
C SER A 300 23.10 20.47 -7.76
N LYS A 301 22.52 20.84 -6.61
CA LYS A 301 22.19 19.88 -5.53
C LYS A 301 21.11 18.88 -5.93
N PHE A 302 20.16 19.29 -6.78
CA PHE A 302 19.00 18.46 -7.14
C PHE A 302 19.39 17.17 -7.86
N SER A 303 20.57 17.12 -8.48
CA SER A 303 21.12 15.90 -9.09
C SER A 303 21.24 14.73 -8.11
N ASN A 304 21.40 15.01 -6.82
CA ASN A 304 21.51 14.01 -5.76
C ASN A 304 20.15 13.68 -5.11
N TRP A 305 19.09 14.43 -5.41
CA TRP A 305 17.79 14.27 -4.76
C TRP A 305 16.90 13.32 -5.56
N ASN A 306 16.37 12.31 -4.88
CA ASN A 306 15.52 11.29 -5.49
C ASN A 306 14.03 11.70 -5.49
N ILE A 307 13.70 12.84 -6.11
CA ILE A 307 12.32 13.35 -6.20
C ILE A 307 11.82 13.24 -7.63
N ASN A 308 10.74 12.48 -7.84
CA ASN A 308 10.05 12.39 -9.13
C ASN A 308 8.71 13.12 -9.07
N PHE A 309 8.40 13.93 -10.09
CA PHE A 309 7.11 14.59 -10.24
C PHE A 309 6.23 13.87 -11.26
N SER A 310 4.95 13.67 -10.94
CA SER A 310 3.92 13.30 -11.91
C SER A 310 2.91 14.46 -12.03
N SER A 311 2.59 14.85 -13.27
CA SER A 311 1.76 16.02 -13.57
C SER A 311 0.48 15.69 -14.34
N LYS A 312 -0.61 16.34 -13.93
CA LYS A 312 -1.88 16.76 -14.59
C LYS A 312 -2.59 15.99 -15.70
N HIS A 313 -1.98 15.07 -16.44
CA HIS A 313 -2.65 14.50 -17.61
C HIS A 313 -3.71 13.45 -17.26
N ASP A 314 -3.70 12.93 -16.03
CA ASP A 314 -4.70 11.98 -15.57
C ASP A 314 -4.89 12.06 -14.06
N SER A 315 -6.01 12.65 -13.62
CA SER A 315 -6.43 12.67 -12.21
C SER A 315 -7.38 11.53 -11.85
N GLU A 316 -7.51 10.52 -12.71
CA GLU A 316 -8.25 9.31 -12.40
C GLU A 316 -7.53 8.49 -11.33
N LEU A 317 -8.26 8.10 -10.27
CA LEU A 317 -7.72 7.35 -9.13
C LEU A 317 -6.89 6.12 -9.56
N TYR A 318 -7.44 5.27 -10.43
CA TYR A 318 -6.76 4.04 -10.85
C TYR A 318 -5.52 4.31 -11.69
N SER A 319 -5.49 5.42 -12.44
CA SER A 319 -4.29 5.83 -13.16
C SER A 319 -3.18 6.25 -12.20
N ILE A 320 -3.52 7.04 -11.17
CA ILE A 320 -2.58 7.43 -10.10
C ILE A 320 -2.03 6.18 -9.41
N ILE A 321 -2.89 5.25 -9.01
CA ILE A 321 -2.49 3.97 -8.38
C ILE A 321 -1.51 3.20 -9.27
N ASN A 322 -1.84 3.03 -10.56
CA ASN A 322 -0.99 2.30 -11.50
C ASN A 322 0.37 2.99 -11.72
N GLN A 323 0.39 4.32 -11.76
CA GLN A 323 1.64 5.08 -11.84
C GLN A 323 2.51 4.91 -10.60
N ILE A 324 1.92 4.93 -9.39
CA ILE A 324 2.63 4.65 -8.14
C ILE A 324 3.22 3.24 -8.17
N LYS A 325 2.42 2.21 -8.48
CA LYS A 325 2.88 0.82 -8.55
C LYS A 325 4.00 0.64 -9.57
N ARG A 326 3.88 1.26 -10.75
CA ARG A 326 4.90 1.23 -11.81
C ARG A 326 6.19 1.96 -11.41
N ALA A 327 6.08 3.06 -10.68
CA ALA A 327 7.25 3.77 -10.18
C ALA A 327 7.96 2.93 -9.11
N ASN A 328 7.21 2.37 -8.16
CA ASN A 328 7.74 1.51 -7.10
C ASN A 328 8.43 0.25 -7.63
N SER A 329 7.91 -0.36 -8.71
CA SER A 329 8.53 -1.54 -9.33
C SER A 329 9.85 -1.23 -10.04
N LYS A 330 10.05 0.00 -10.52
CA LYS A 330 11.32 0.43 -11.12
C LYS A 330 12.36 0.80 -10.07
N LYS A 331 11.92 1.51 -9.03
CA LYS A 331 12.75 1.93 -7.91
C LYS A 331 11.85 2.02 -6.68
N LYS A 332 12.23 1.31 -5.60
CA LYS A 332 11.46 1.32 -4.35
C LYS A 332 11.24 2.75 -3.90
N LEU A 333 9.97 3.13 -3.76
CA LEU A 333 9.58 4.42 -3.22
C LEU A 333 9.63 4.34 -1.70
N ASP A 334 9.94 5.46 -1.08
CA ASP A 334 9.93 5.61 0.38
C ASP A 334 8.77 6.51 0.80
N LEU A 335 8.36 7.48 -0.03
CA LEU A 335 7.28 8.41 0.28
C LEU A 335 6.49 8.77 -0.97
N VAL A 336 5.16 8.81 -0.86
CA VAL A 336 4.29 9.36 -1.90
C VAL A 336 3.55 10.58 -1.36
N ILE A 337 3.54 11.66 -2.12
CA ILE A 337 2.78 12.88 -1.80
C ILE A 337 1.78 13.17 -2.93
N ILE A 338 0.53 13.48 -2.58
CA ILE A 338 -0.53 13.79 -3.55
C ILE A 338 -1.18 15.15 -3.22
N ASP A 339 -1.06 16.11 -4.14
CA ASP A 339 -1.65 17.45 -4.04
C ASP A 339 -2.72 17.66 -5.13
N TYR A 340 -4.02 17.51 -4.85
CA TYR A 340 -4.70 17.20 -3.59
C TYR A 340 -5.93 16.30 -3.83
N LEU A 341 -6.45 15.65 -2.79
CA LEU A 341 -7.52 14.64 -2.86
C LEU A 341 -8.72 15.07 -3.70
N GLN A 342 -9.20 16.31 -3.51
CA GLN A 342 -10.42 16.76 -4.16
C GLN A 342 -10.29 16.98 -5.68
N LEU A 343 -9.10 16.83 -6.28
CA LEU A 343 -8.94 16.79 -7.75
C LEU A 343 -8.95 15.36 -8.32
N ILE A 344 -8.87 14.35 -7.47
CA ILE A 344 -8.97 12.95 -7.88
C ILE A 344 -10.43 12.61 -8.18
N HIS A 345 -10.64 11.93 -9.30
CA HIS A 345 -11.95 11.45 -9.72
C HIS A 345 -11.92 9.95 -10.05
N ILE A 346 -13.09 9.32 -10.01
CA ILE A 346 -13.31 7.92 -10.42
C ILE A 346 -14.20 7.94 -11.66
N LYS A 347 -13.76 7.30 -12.76
CA LYS A 347 -14.59 7.21 -13.98
C LYS A 347 -15.94 6.53 -13.65
N LYS A 348 -17.04 7.25 -13.90
CA LYS A 348 -18.40 6.79 -13.60
C LYS A 348 -18.94 5.90 -14.74
N LYS A 349 -19.49 4.74 -14.41
CA LYS A 349 -20.43 3.99 -15.27
C LYS A 349 -21.85 4.38 -14.84
N SER A 350 -22.48 5.30 -15.56
CA SER A 350 -23.90 5.74 -15.43
C SER A 350 -24.48 5.88 -14.01
N GLY A 351 -24.67 7.13 -13.57
CA GLY A 351 -25.33 7.48 -12.30
C GLY A 351 -24.42 8.36 -11.44
N GLY A 352 -24.88 9.57 -11.13
CA GLY A 352 -24.09 10.56 -10.40
C GLY A 352 -23.93 10.21 -8.93
N ASP A 353 -22.91 9.43 -8.57
CA ASP A 353 -22.53 9.26 -7.16
C ASP A 353 -22.24 10.63 -6.52
N ASN A 354 -22.74 10.83 -5.29
CA ASN A 354 -22.47 12.00 -4.47
C ASN A 354 -20.95 12.14 -4.26
N ARG A 355 -20.40 13.35 -4.42
CA ARG A 355 -18.96 13.62 -4.28
C ARG A 355 -18.39 13.08 -2.96
N GLN A 356 -19.17 13.10 -1.89
CA GLN A 356 -18.80 12.53 -0.59
C GLN A 356 -18.50 11.02 -0.65
N VAL A 357 -19.30 10.26 -1.40
CA VAL A 357 -19.09 8.81 -1.59
C VAL A 357 -17.83 8.56 -2.40
N GLU A 358 -17.59 9.38 -3.43
CA GLU A 358 -16.39 9.28 -4.25
C GLU A 358 -15.12 9.56 -3.45
N VAL A 359 -15.11 10.62 -2.63
CA VAL A 359 -13.94 10.92 -1.79
C VAL A 359 -13.70 9.84 -0.74
N SER A 360 -14.76 9.23 -0.20
CA SER A 360 -14.65 8.04 0.67
C SER A 360 -13.96 6.87 -0.04
N LYS A 361 -14.33 6.59 -1.29
CA LYS A 361 -13.70 5.54 -2.10
C LYS A 361 -12.22 5.87 -2.33
N ILE A 362 -11.90 7.14 -2.63
CA ILE A 362 -10.52 7.61 -2.85
C ILE A 362 -9.67 7.42 -1.58
N SER A 363 -10.12 7.89 -0.40
CA SER A 363 -9.35 7.76 0.84
C SER A 363 -9.11 6.31 1.21
N ASN A 364 -10.13 5.46 1.09
CA ASN A 364 -10.02 4.04 1.38
C ASN A 364 -9.03 3.33 0.45
N GLN A 365 -9.09 3.60 -0.86
CA GLN A 365 -8.16 3.02 -1.83
C GLN A 365 -6.72 3.52 -1.63
N LEU A 366 -6.51 4.79 -1.28
CA LEU A 366 -5.18 5.28 -0.94
C LEU A 366 -4.64 4.64 0.34
N LYS A 367 -5.49 4.42 1.35
CA LYS A 367 -5.10 3.71 2.57
C LYS A 367 -4.74 2.24 2.27
N ALA A 368 -5.53 1.57 1.45
CA ALA A 368 -5.24 0.21 0.99
C ALA A 368 -3.90 0.17 0.24
N LEU A 369 -3.66 1.10 -0.68
CA LEU A 369 -2.41 1.21 -1.42
C LEU A 369 -1.21 1.45 -0.51
N ALA A 370 -1.34 2.35 0.47
CA ALA A 370 -0.27 2.63 1.43
C ALA A 370 0.16 1.35 2.15
N ARG A 371 -0.82 0.54 2.60
CA ARG A 371 -0.59 -0.76 3.26
C ARG A 371 -0.02 -1.80 2.31
N GLU A 372 -0.60 -1.94 1.12
CA GLU A 372 -0.17 -2.90 0.10
C GLU A 372 1.30 -2.70 -0.28
N LEU A 373 1.72 -1.44 -0.44
CA LEU A 373 3.07 -1.10 -0.85
C LEU A 373 4.03 -0.87 0.32
N GLU A 374 3.53 -0.90 1.56
CA GLU A 374 4.27 -0.55 2.78
C GLU A 374 4.99 0.82 2.68
N ILE A 375 4.30 1.82 2.12
CA ILE A 375 4.86 3.16 1.90
C ILE A 375 3.92 4.21 2.51
N PRO A 376 4.42 5.21 3.27
CA PRO A 376 3.60 6.33 3.71
C PRO A 376 3.09 7.15 2.52
N ILE A 377 1.79 7.48 2.56
CA ILE A 377 1.15 8.36 1.58
C ILE A 377 0.67 9.62 2.30
N ILE A 378 1.23 10.77 1.94
CA ILE A 378 0.74 12.09 2.39
C ILE A 378 -0.21 12.64 1.33
N SER A 379 -1.47 12.81 1.69
CA SER A 379 -2.49 13.36 0.80
C SER A 379 -2.99 14.70 1.30
N LEU A 380 -2.93 15.71 0.43
CA LEU A 380 -3.40 17.04 0.79
C LEU A 380 -4.92 17.11 0.66
N ALA A 381 -5.55 17.84 1.57
CA ALA A 381 -6.98 18.06 1.54
C ALA A 381 -7.30 19.55 1.73
N GLN A 382 -8.30 20.03 1.01
CA GLN A 382 -8.86 21.35 1.25
C GLN A 382 -9.98 21.31 2.30
N LEU A 383 -9.98 22.28 3.21
CA LEU A 383 -11.03 22.43 4.23
C LEU A 383 -12.25 23.20 3.71
N SER A 384 -13.42 22.89 4.28
CA SER A 384 -14.66 23.64 4.05
C SER A 384 -14.50 25.12 4.43
N ARG A 385 -15.28 26.00 3.79
CA ARG A 385 -15.32 27.44 4.12
C ARG A 385 -15.97 27.70 5.49
N GLN A 386 -16.69 26.74 6.06
CA GLN A 386 -17.37 26.86 7.36
C GLN A 386 -16.40 27.16 8.52
N VAL A 387 -15.14 26.75 8.41
CA VAL A 387 -14.06 27.10 9.36
C VAL A 387 -13.99 28.62 9.61
N GLU A 388 -14.20 29.41 8.55
CA GLU A 388 -14.04 30.87 8.61
C GLU A 388 -15.21 31.58 9.31
N GLN A 389 -16.32 30.89 9.50
CA GLN A 389 -17.51 31.42 10.18
C GLN A 389 -17.43 31.28 11.71
N ARG A 390 -16.50 30.45 12.21
CA ARG A 390 -16.32 30.22 13.65
C ARG A 390 -15.46 31.34 14.27
N PRO A 391 -15.70 31.74 15.54
CA PRO A 391 -14.84 32.69 16.24
C PRO A 391 -13.39 32.20 16.32
N ASP A 392 -13.20 30.95 16.73
CA ASP A 392 -11.91 30.26 16.58
C ASP A 392 -11.85 29.58 15.21
N LYS A 393 -10.99 30.13 14.36
CA LYS A 393 -10.76 29.69 12.98
C LYS A 393 -9.77 28.52 12.89
N ARG A 394 -9.35 27.94 14.02
CA ARG A 394 -8.56 26.70 14.03
C ARG A 394 -9.38 25.53 13.50
N PRO A 395 -8.85 24.77 12.52
CA PRO A 395 -9.55 23.62 11.98
C PRO A 395 -9.78 22.51 13.02
N LEU A 396 -10.89 21.81 12.83
CA LEU A 396 -11.34 20.65 13.57
C LEU A 396 -11.56 19.48 12.60
N LEU A 397 -11.59 18.24 13.13
CA LEU A 397 -11.85 17.05 12.32
C LEU A 397 -13.18 17.16 11.55
N SER A 398 -14.19 17.79 12.17
CA SER A 398 -15.48 18.09 11.55
C SER A 398 -15.41 19.02 10.33
N ASP A 399 -14.29 19.70 10.08
CA ASP A 399 -14.14 20.54 8.88
C ASP A 399 -13.73 19.75 7.63
N LEU A 400 -13.36 18.48 7.81
CA LEU A 400 -13.20 17.49 6.73
C LEU A 400 -14.55 16.87 6.32
N ARG A 401 -15.67 17.25 6.95
CA ARG A 401 -16.98 16.56 6.94
C ARG A 401 -17.67 16.42 5.59
N GLU A 402 -17.24 17.11 4.53
CA GLU A 402 -17.61 16.69 3.16
C GLU A 402 -17.11 15.28 2.82
N SER A 403 -16.33 14.65 3.72
CA SER A 403 -15.70 13.34 3.60
C SER A 403 -15.37 12.74 4.98
N GLY A 404 -16.35 12.54 5.87
CA GLY A 404 -16.12 11.93 7.20
C GLY A 404 -15.40 10.56 7.18
N SER A 405 -15.38 9.89 6.04
CA SER A 405 -14.56 8.72 5.71
C SER A 405 -13.05 9.00 5.71
N ILE A 406 -12.60 10.17 5.24
CA ILE A 406 -11.19 10.57 5.28
C ILE A 406 -10.68 10.53 6.72
N GLU A 407 -11.47 11.10 7.65
CA GLU A 407 -11.12 11.08 9.07
C GLU A 407 -10.97 9.65 9.56
N GLN A 408 -11.87 8.74 9.19
CA GLN A 408 -11.83 7.35 9.62
C GLN A 408 -10.63 6.59 9.04
N ASP A 409 -10.36 6.75 7.75
CA ASP A 409 -9.33 6.04 6.99
C ASP A 409 -7.90 6.50 7.35
N ALA A 410 -7.71 7.80 7.58
CA ALA A 410 -6.40 8.39 7.88
C ALA A 410 -5.83 7.86 9.21
N ASP A 411 -4.52 7.64 9.25
CA ASP A 411 -3.81 7.30 10.49
C ASP A 411 -3.36 8.56 11.22
N ILE A 412 -2.96 9.59 10.46
CA ILE A 412 -2.57 10.90 10.97
C ILE A 412 -3.35 11.99 10.22
N VAL A 413 -3.88 12.97 10.96
CA VAL A 413 -4.52 14.17 10.39
C VAL A 413 -3.82 15.41 10.92
N LEU A 414 -3.22 16.16 9.99
CA LEU A 414 -2.52 17.42 10.24
C LEU A 414 -3.38 18.58 9.76
N PHE A 415 -3.63 19.55 10.63
CA PHE A 415 -4.22 20.83 10.24
C PHE A 415 -3.19 21.94 10.30
N MET A 416 -3.12 22.72 9.23
CA MET A 416 -2.29 23.91 9.17
C MET A 416 -3.13 25.15 9.50
N TYR A 417 -2.66 25.96 10.44
CA TYR A 417 -3.29 27.21 10.84
C TYR A 417 -2.27 28.35 10.91
N ARG A 418 -2.69 29.53 10.45
CA ARG A 418 -1.90 30.76 10.45
C ARG A 418 -2.77 31.92 10.91
N ASP A 419 -2.45 32.45 12.07
CA ASP A 419 -3.23 33.55 12.66
C ASP A 419 -3.05 34.86 11.87
N ASP A 420 -1.83 35.14 11.38
CA ASP A 420 -1.53 36.33 10.57
C ASP A 420 -2.33 36.38 9.26
N TYR A 421 -2.64 35.22 8.67
CA TYR A 421 -3.48 35.14 7.48
C TYR A 421 -4.89 35.68 7.73
N TYR A 422 -5.47 35.39 8.90
CA TYR A 422 -6.82 35.83 9.24
C TYR A 422 -6.83 37.29 9.71
N ARG A 423 -5.82 37.73 10.47
CA ARG A 423 -5.70 39.13 10.92
C ARG A 423 -5.49 40.12 9.77
N LYS A 424 -4.77 39.73 8.71
CA LYS A 424 -4.57 40.57 7.51
C LYS A 424 -5.87 40.94 6.81
N ASN A 425 -6.90 40.09 6.89
CA ASN A 425 -8.22 40.39 6.32
C ASN A 425 -9.02 41.43 7.16
N ASP A 426 -8.61 41.70 8.40
CA ASP A 426 -9.25 42.65 9.33
C ASP A 426 -8.68 44.10 9.23
N LYS A 427 -8.02 44.45 8.12
CA LYS A 427 -7.65 45.82 7.69
C LYS A 427 -6.68 46.63 8.58
N SER A 428 -5.85 46.01 9.43
CA SER A 428 -5.02 46.78 10.38
C SER A 428 -3.50 46.54 10.40
N ASP A 429 -2.91 45.71 9.52
CA ASP A 429 -1.45 45.49 9.59
C ASP A 429 -0.77 45.32 8.21
N ASP A 430 0.13 46.25 7.89
CA ASP A 430 0.87 46.38 6.62
C ASP A 430 2.15 45.52 6.59
N ARG A 431 2.20 44.43 7.38
CA ARG A 431 3.36 43.52 7.50
C ARG A 431 3.31 42.39 6.48
N SER A 432 3.34 42.76 5.20
CA SER A 432 3.21 41.85 4.06
C SER A 432 4.39 40.87 3.90
N ASN A 433 5.56 41.14 4.52
CA ASN A 433 6.80 40.36 4.33
C ASN A 433 7.43 39.78 5.62
N SER A 434 6.73 39.79 6.75
CA SER A 434 7.26 39.21 7.99
C SER A 434 7.18 37.68 7.99
N LEU A 435 8.11 37.03 8.70
CA LEU A 435 8.02 35.62 9.08
C LEU A 435 6.66 35.36 9.74
N SER A 436 6.00 34.26 9.38
CA SER A 436 4.66 33.89 9.84
C SER A 436 4.78 32.68 10.77
N PHE A 437 4.18 32.79 11.96
CA PHE A 437 4.03 31.65 12.86
C PHE A 437 2.94 30.71 12.31
N VAL A 438 3.25 29.43 12.26
CA VAL A 438 2.35 28.39 11.76
C VAL A 438 2.17 27.31 12.81
N GLU A 439 0.92 27.01 13.10
CA GLU A 439 0.55 25.85 13.91
C GLU A 439 0.25 24.67 12.98
N ILE A 440 0.94 23.55 13.21
CA ILE A 440 0.65 22.25 12.60
C ILE A 440 0.04 21.38 13.68
N LYS A 441 -1.30 21.35 13.74
CA LYS A 441 -2.05 20.58 14.72
C LYS A 441 -2.21 19.14 14.26
N VAL A 442 -1.57 18.22 14.97
CA VAL A 442 -1.79 16.78 14.84
C VAL A 442 -3.10 16.44 15.56
N SER A 443 -4.21 16.51 14.82
CA SER A 443 -5.57 16.34 15.38
C SER A 443 -5.99 14.88 15.49
N LYS A 444 -5.32 13.99 14.75
CA LYS A 444 -5.47 12.54 14.87
C LYS A 444 -4.08 11.93 14.74
N ASN A 445 -3.75 10.99 15.61
CA ASN A 445 -2.56 10.15 15.53
C ASN A 445 -2.94 8.76 16.07
N ARG A 446 -3.02 7.75 15.20
CA ARG A 446 -3.41 6.38 15.62
C ARG A 446 -2.37 5.68 16.50
N GLN A 447 -1.11 6.12 16.46
CA GLN A 447 0.02 5.47 17.12
C GLN A 447 0.64 6.33 18.24
N GLY A 448 0.06 7.48 18.54
CA GLY A 448 0.64 8.42 19.50
C GLY A 448 -0.34 9.49 19.95
N GLN A 449 0.19 10.53 20.57
CA GLN A 449 -0.60 11.64 21.09
C GLN A 449 -0.96 12.67 20.01
N THR A 450 -2.07 13.37 20.24
CA THR A 450 -2.38 14.62 19.52
C THR A 450 -1.63 15.78 20.17
N SER A 451 -1.02 16.64 19.37
CA SER A 451 -0.34 17.85 19.84
C SER A 451 -0.24 18.86 18.70
N THR A 452 0.32 20.03 18.97
CA THR A 452 0.54 21.08 17.98
C THR A 452 2.03 21.38 17.87
N ALA A 453 2.60 21.10 16.71
CA ALA A 453 3.94 21.55 16.36
C ALA A 453 3.89 23.01 15.89
N LYS A 454 4.93 23.79 16.21
CA LYS A 454 4.99 25.21 15.85
C LYS A 454 6.17 25.46 14.90
N LEU A 455 5.87 25.96 13.71
CA LEU A 455 6.86 26.23 12.66
C LEU A 455 6.90 27.71 12.29
N ILE A 456 7.98 28.13 11.65
CA ILE A 456 8.08 29.43 11.00
C ILE A 456 7.96 29.26 9.49
N PHE A 457 7.02 29.99 8.88
CA PHE A 457 6.85 30.07 7.44
C PHE A 457 7.39 31.39 6.90
N ASN A 458 8.19 31.30 5.84
CA ASN A 458 8.60 32.44 5.04
C ASN A 458 7.87 32.43 3.69
N PRO A 459 6.81 33.25 3.51
CA PRO A 459 6.04 33.30 2.27
C PRO A 459 6.85 33.72 1.05
N ALA A 460 7.89 34.55 1.23
CA ALA A 460 8.71 35.03 0.11
C ALA A 460 9.47 33.90 -0.57
N HIS A 461 9.91 32.91 0.22
CA HIS A 461 10.76 31.80 -0.24
C HIS A 461 10.00 30.46 -0.28
N SER A 462 8.72 30.42 0.09
CA SER A 462 7.95 29.17 0.24
C SER A 462 8.62 28.13 1.17
N ASN A 463 9.31 28.62 2.20
CA ASN A 463 10.14 27.81 3.08
C ASN A 463 9.54 27.71 4.49
N PHE A 464 9.64 26.53 5.10
CA PHE A 464 9.35 26.30 6.51
C PHE A 464 10.63 25.94 7.26
N ARG A 465 10.70 26.31 8.54
CA ARG A 465 11.81 25.93 9.43
C ARG A 465 11.36 25.73 10.87
N ASN A 466 12.19 25.01 11.62
CA ASN A 466 12.05 24.90 13.07
C ASN A 466 12.15 26.28 13.74
N MET A 467 11.43 26.41 14.84
CA MET A 467 11.43 27.60 15.67
C MET A 467 12.64 27.58 16.60
N ASN A 468 13.37 28.69 16.67
CA ASN A 468 14.50 28.77 17.61
C ASN A 468 13.98 29.04 19.04
N PRO A 469 14.75 28.70 20.10
CA PRO A 469 14.32 28.89 21.49
C PRO A 469 13.85 30.31 21.83
N ASP A 470 14.52 31.33 21.28
CA ASP A 470 14.16 32.75 21.49
C ASP A 470 12.83 33.12 20.83
N GLU A 471 12.55 32.57 19.64
CA GLU A 471 11.29 32.76 18.93
C GLU A 471 10.15 32.06 19.67
N ALA A 472 10.40 30.87 20.23
CA ALA A 472 9.46 30.15 21.06
C ALA A 472 9.15 30.91 22.37
N ALA A 473 10.15 31.52 23.00
CA ALA A 473 9.96 32.37 24.18
C ALA A 473 9.16 33.64 23.85
N THR A 474 9.44 34.25 22.68
CA THR A 474 8.71 35.43 22.20
C THR A 474 7.24 35.10 21.94
N LEU A 475 6.96 33.98 21.29
CA LEU A 475 5.59 33.53 21.03
C LEU A 475 4.83 33.26 22.34
N LYS A 476 5.47 32.61 23.33
CA LYS A 476 4.87 32.39 24.66
C LYS A 476 4.47 33.69 25.35
N LYS A 477 5.29 34.75 25.23
CA LYS A 477 4.95 36.08 25.76
C LYS A 477 3.75 36.68 25.03
N MET A 478 3.74 36.60 23.69
CA MET A 478 2.61 37.09 22.89
C MET A 478 1.30 36.36 23.19
N GLU A 479 1.34 35.04 23.40
CA GLU A 479 0.17 34.22 23.77
C GLU A 479 -0.35 34.59 25.16
N ALA A 480 0.56 34.81 26.13
CA ALA A 480 0.21 35.24 27.48
C ALA A 480 -0.42 36.64 27.51
N GLU A 481 0.09 37.57 26.70
CA GLU A 481 -0.47 38.93 26.56
C GLU A 481 -1.83 38.94 25.83
N ALA A 482 -2.04 38.01 24.90
CA ALA A 482 -3.29 37.87 24.15
C ALA A 482 -4.41 37.15 24.93
N GLY A 483 -4.15 36.67 26.14
CA GLY A 483 -5.14 35.97 26.98
C GLY A 483 -5.56 34.60 26.45
N VAL A 484 -4.78 34.01 25.54
CA VAL A 484 -5.05 32.68 24.97
C VAL A 484 -4.44 31.63 25.90
N LYS A 485 -5.29 31.01 26.75
CA LYS A 485 -4.94 29.82 27.53
C LYS A 485 -5.27 28.55 26.77
#